data_AF-A0AAP2ABJ1-F1
#
_entry.id   AF-A0AAP2ABJ1-F1
#
_cell.length_a   1.000
_cell.length_b   1.000
_cell.length_c   1.000
_cell.angle_alpha   90.00
_cell.angle_beta   90.00
_cell.angle_gamma   90.00
#
_symmetry.space_group_name_H-M   'P 1'
#
loop_
_entity.id
_entity.type
_entity.pdbx_description
1 polymer ?
#
loop_
_entity_poly.entity_id
_entity_poly.type
_entity_poly.pdbx_seq_one_letter_code
_entity_poly.pdbx_strand_id
1 'polypeptide(L)' 'MQIPDDLIPGLPTLTGPVLIYFFKGRPERGFALRKDEFVTSMPALEEARKKAGLKLSEDE' A
#
# COMPACT_ATOMS: atom_id res chain seq x y z
N MET A 1 18.04 -3.12 -5.84
CA MET A 1 17.13 -3.61 -4.81
C MET A 1 16.62 -4.96 -5.29
N GLN A 2 16.89 -6.03 -4.54
CA GLN A 2 16.45 -7.39 -4.90
C GLN A 2 15.37 -7.80 -3.92
N ILE A 3 14.19 -8.15 -4.45
CA ILE A 3 13.05 -8.62 -3.65
C ILE A 3 13.04 -10.15 -3.82
N PRO A 4 13.07 -10.93 -2.74
CA PRO A 4 12.97 -12.38 -2.84
C PRO A 4 11.65 -12.82 -3.49
N ASP A 5 11.71 -13.77 -4.40
CA ASP A 5 10.54 -14.28 -5.14
C ASP A 5 9.52 -14.99 -4.23
N ASP A 6 9.96 -15.45 -3.06
CA ASP A 6 9.16 -16.12 -2.04
C ASP A 6 8.63 -15.17 -0.95
N LEU A 7 8.97 -13.88 -1.00
CA LEU A 7 8.53 -12.87 -0.03
C LEU A 7 7.00 -12.73 0.02
N ILE A 8 6.37 -12.85 -1.15
CA ILE A 8 4.92 -12.83 -1.32
C ILE A 8 4.54 -14.06 -2.15
N PRO A 9 3.55 -14.85 -1.72
CA PRO A 9 3.09 -15.99 -2.51
C PRO A 9 2.70 -15.58 -3.93
N GLY A 10 3.32 -16.19 -4.94
CA GLY A 10 3.03 -15.93 -6.35
C GLY A 10 3.64 -14.63 -6.90
N LEU A 11 4.60 -14.01 -6.20
CA LEU A 11 5.26 -12.77 -6.63
C LEU A 11 5.80 -12.80 -8.07
N PRO A 12 6.46 -13.88 -8.56
CA PRO A 12 7.01 -13.90 -9.92
C PRO A 12 5.96 -13.75 -11.03
N THR A 13 4.71 -14.11 -10.73
CA THR A 13 3.58 -14.05 -11.68
C THR A 13 2.60 -12.92 -11.35
N LEU A 14 2.82 -12.19 -10.26
CA LEU A 14 1.91 -11.15 -9.80
C LEU A 14 2.01 -9.92 -10.71
N THR A 15 0.87 -9.50 -11.27
CA THR A 15 0.73 -8.24 -12.00
C THR A 15 -0.07 -7.26 -11.16
N GLY A 16 0.59 -6.26 -10.56
CA GLY A 16 -0.08 -5.24 -9.77
C GLY A 16 0.80 -4.61 -8.68
N PRO A 17 0.23 -3.69 -7.88
CA PRO A 17 0.95 -3.05 -6.79
C PRO A 17 1.16 -4.00 -5.60
N VAL A 18 2.30 -3.86 -4.95
CA VAL A 18 2.67 -4.59 -3.72
C VAL A 18 3.14 -3.62 -2.65
N LEU A 19 2.85 -3.94 -1.38
CA LEU A 19 3.48 -3.30 -0.24
C LEU A 19 4.62 -4.18 0.28
N ILE A 20 5.80 -3.58 0.49
CA ILE A 20 6.98 -4.28 1.00
C ILE A 20 7.47 -3.56 2.26
N TYR A 21 7.65 -4.32 3.33
CA TYR A 21 8.26 -3.84 4.57
C TYR A 21 9.74 -4.16 4.60
N PHE A 22 10.53 -3.13 4.86
CA PHE A 22 11.96 -3.25 5.03
C PHE A 22 12.34 -3.19 6.51
N PHE A 23 13.23 -4.07 6.92
CA PHE A 23 13.92 -4.00 8.20
C PHE A 23 15.42 -3.92 7.93
N LYS A 24 16.08 -2.88 8.44
CA LYS A 24 17.52 -2.64 8.22
C LYS A 24 17.92 -2.71 6.73
N GLY A 25 17.07 -2.17 5.86
CA GLY A 25 17.31 -2.14 4.40
C GLY A 25 17.08 -3.47 3.68
N ARG A 26 16.60 -4.52 4.36
CA ARG A 26 16.25 -5.81 3.76
C ARG A 26 14.73 -5.97 3.71
N PRO A 27 14.16 -6.44 2.59
CA PRO A 27 12.75 -6.76 2.53
C PRO A 27 12.50 -8.02 3.36
N GLU A 28 11.61 -7.94 4.35
CA GLU A 28 11.31 -9.08 5.24
C GLU A 28 9.89 -9.61 5.06
N ARG A 29 8.96 -8.74 4.66
CA ARG A 29 7.54 -9.09 4.47
C ARG A 29 6.93 -8.25 3.36
N GLY A 30 5.85 -8.74 2.77
CA GLY A 30 5.03 -7.95 1.86
C GLY A 30 3.67 -8.56 1.61
N PHE A 31 2.83 -7.84 0.87
CA PHE A 31 1.54 -8.33 0.40
C PHE A 31 1.16 -7.68 -0.93
N ALA A 32 0.42 -8.44 -1.75
CA ALA A 32 -0.21 -7.94 -2.95
C ALA A 32 -1.42 -7.07 -2.56
N LEU A 33 -1.51 -5.88 -3.15
CA LEU A 33 -2.68 -5.03 -3.01
C LEU A 33 -3.77 -5.54 -3.97
N ARG A 34 -5.02 -5.54 -3.50
CA ARG A 34 -6.16 -5.83 -4.38
C ARG A 34 -6.37 -4.67 -5.35
N LYS A 35 -7.24 -4.90 -6.32
CA LYS A 35 -7.69 -3.84 -7.22
C LYS A 35 -8.23 -2.66 -6.40
N ASP A 36 -7.76 -1.47 -6.72
CA ASP A 36 -8.13 -0.20 -6.10
C ASP A 36 -7.70 -0.04 -4.62
N GLU A 37 -6.90 -0.97 -4.07
CA GLU A 37 -6.25 -0.78 -2.77
C GLU A 37 -4.94 0.01 -2.92
N PHE A 38 -4.67 0.89 -1.96
CA PHE A 38 -3.45 1.69 -1.91
C PHE A 38 -3.03 1.93 -0.45
N VAL A 39 -1.75 2.24 -0.28
CA VAL A 39 -1.16 2.59 1.02
C VAL A 39 -0.75 4.05 0.97
N THR A 40 -1.17 4.81 1.97
CA THR A 40 -0.83 6.23 2.09
C THR A 40 -0.73 6.62 3.56
N SER A 41 -0.22 7.81 3.85
CA SER A 41 -0.26 8.37 5.19
C SER A 41 -1.63 8.97 5.49
N MET A 42 -2.02 9.04 6.76
CA MET A 42 -3.28 9.67 7.17
C MET A 42 -3.39 11.15 6.70
N PRO A 43 -2.33 11.98 6.80
CA PRO A 43 -2.39 13.34 6.27
C PRO A 43 -2.59 13.40 4.75
N ALA A 44 -1.91 12.52 3.99
CA ALA A 44 -2.07 12.48 2.54
C ALA A 44 -3.47 11.99 2.13
N LEU A 45 -4.04 11.06 2.89
CA LEU A 45 -5.42 10.62 2.71
C LEU A 45 -6.41 11.77 2.98
N GLU A 46 -6.19 12.54 4.04
CA GLU A 46 -7.03 13.69 4.39
C GLU A 46 -6.97 14.78 3.31
N GLU A 47 -5.78 15.10 2.81
CA GLU A 47 -5.61 16.04 1.69
C GLU A 47 -6.29 15.55 0.40
N ALA A 48 -6.18 14.25 0.10
CA ALA A 48 -6.88 13.66 -1.04
C ALA A 48 -8.41 13.78 -0.88
N ARG A 49 -8.94 13.54 0.31
CA ARG A 49 -10.38 13.70 0.61
C ARG A 49 -10.85 15.14 0.40
N LYS A 50 -10.11 16.12 0.94
CA LYS A 50 -10.41 17.55 0.76
C LYS A 50 -10.45 17.93 -0.72
N LYS A 51 -9.44 17.50 -1.49
CA LYS A 51 -9.35 17.78 -2.94
C LYS A 51 -10.46 17.10 -3.75
N ALA A 52 -10.94 15.94 -3.31
CA ALA A 52 -12.07 15.25 -3.91
C ALA A 52 -13.43 15.88 -3.54
N GLY A 53 -13.46 16.93 -2.69
CA GLY A 53 -14.70 17.53 -2.19
C GLY A 53 -15.46 16.65 -1.20
N LEU A 54 -14.82 15.60 -0.68
CA LEU A 54 -15.41 14.74 0.34
C LEU A 54 -15.33 15.48 1.69
N LYS A 55 -16.49 15.86 2.22
CA LYS A 55 -16.58 16.34 3.60
C LYS A 55 -16.40 15.14 4.53
N LEU A 56 -15.58 15.30 5.58
CA LEU A 56 -15.75 14.48 6.77
C LEU A 56 -17.14 14.84 7.28
N SER A 57 -18.13 13.96 7.12
CA SER A 57 -19.28 14.10 7.99
C SER A 57 -18.75 13.80 9.39
N GLU A 58 -18.83 14.79 10.26
CA GLU A 58 -18.79 14.53 11.70
C GLU A 58 -20.13 13.86 12.04
N ASP A 59 -20.27 12.59 11.65
CA ASP A 59 -21.36 11.75 12.15
C ASP A 59 -20.81 10.95 13.34
N GLU A 60 -21.08 11.52 14.52
CA GLU A 60 -21.18 10.97 15.88
C GLU A 60 -19.95 10.36 16.59
#